data_AF-A0A528IPG6-F1
#
_entry.id   AF-A0A528IPG6-F1
#
_cell.length_a   1.000
_cell.length_b   1.000
_cell.length_c   1.000
_cell.angle_alpha   90.00
_cell.angle_beta   90.00
_cell.angle_gamma   90.00
#
_symmetry.space_group_name_H-M   'P 1'
#
loop_
_entity.id
_entity.type
_entity.pdbx_description
1 polymer ?
#
loop_
_entity_poly.entity_id
_entity_poly.type
_entity_poly.pdbx_seq_one_letter_code
_entity_poly.pdbx_strand_id
1 'polypeptide(L)' 'PVRTLPGFLRSAHRAGALDIAFKRMGDMVLEDMDLIDRGLPPMRSKRAERETVSRMRSKPVDKN' A
#
# COMPACT_ATOMS: atom_id res chain seq x y z
N PRO A 1 4.86 13.13 -24.30
CA PRO A 1 6.31 13.43 -24.16
C PRO A 1 7.18 12.23 -23.75
N VAL A 2 6.91 11.60 -22.60
CA VAL A 2 7.77 10.52 -22.03
C VAL A 2 7.83 9.23 -22.87
N ARG A 3 6.86 8.99 -23.77
CA ARG A 3 6.83 7.80 -24.64
C ARG A 3 7.84 7.82 -25.79
N THR A 4 8.35 8.98 -26.17
CA THR A 4 9.25 9.15 -27.33
C THR A 4 10.64 9.68 -26.96
N LEU A 5 10.89 9.99 -25.68
CA LEU A 5 12.15 10.54 -25.19
C LEU A 5 13.30 9.49 -25.31
N PRO A 6 14.38 9.78 -26.06
CA PRO A 6 15.55 8.91 -26.13
C PRO A 6 16.26 8.77 -24.78
N GLY A 7 16.83 7.60 -24.49
CA GLY A 7 17.54 7.33 -23.24
C GLY A 7 16.64 7.18 -22.00
N PHE A 8 15.32 7.32 -22.12
CA PHE A 8 14.40 7.21 -20.99
C PHE A 8 13.95 5.75 -20.78
N LEU A 9 14.37 5.13 -19.67
CA LEU A 9 13.88 3.81 -19.26
C LEU A 9 12.44 3.89 -18.81
N ARG A 10 11.58 3.05 -19.40
CA ARG A 10 10.15 3.00 -19.10
C ARG A 10 9.82 1.70 -18.39
N SER A 11 9.06 1.80 -17.32
CA SER A 11 8.40 0.67 -16.69
C SER A 11 6.92 0.99 -16.66
N ALA A 12 6.08 0.06 -17.14
CA ALA A 12 4.66 0.13 -16.83
C ALA A 12 4.49 0.15 -15.30
N HIS A 13 3.34 0.57 -14.78
CA HIS A 13 3.10 0.62 -13.34
C HIS A 13 2.93 -0.81 -12.74
N ARG A 14 4.00 -1.60 -12.78
CA ARG A 14 4.07 -3.03 -12.44
C ARG A 14 5.14 -3.37 -11.41
N ALA A 15 5.77 -2.37 -10.82
CA ALA A 15 6.81 -2.57 -9.81
C ALA A 15 6.25 -3.13 -8.49
N GLY A 16 5.01 -2.79 -8.13
CA GLY A 16 4.42 -3.14 -6.83
C GLY A 16 3.50 -4.36 -6.82
N ALA A 17 2.95 -4.76 -7.97
CA ALA A 17 1.95 -5.84 -8.06
C ALA A 17 2.60 -7.23 -8.11
N LEU A 18 3.31 -7.60 -7.03
CA LEU A 18 4.00 -8.89 -6.87
C LEU A 18 3.21 -9.80 -5.92
N ASP A 19 3.14 -11.11 -6.20
CA ASP A 19 2.46 -12.08 -5.32
C ASP A 19 2.96 -12.01 -3.86
N ILE A 20 4.27 -11.94 -3.68
CA ILE A 20 4.90 -11.81 -2.35
C ILE A 20 4.45 -10.55 -1.60
N ALA A 21 4.17 -9.45 -2.30
CA ALA A 21 3.66 -8.24 -1.65
C ALA A 21 2.24 -8.46 -1.12
N PHE A 22 1.39 -9.17 -1.88
CA PHE A 22 0.05 -9.53 -1.43
C PHE A 22 0.05 -10.49 -0.24
N LYS A 23 0.95 -11.48 -0.24
CA LYS A 23 1.10 -12.40 0.91
C LYS A 23 1.56 -11.68 2.18
N ARG A 24 2.56 -10.80 2.05
CA ARG A 24 3.05 -9.98 3.18
C ARG A 24 1.98 -9.05 3.75
N MET A 25 1.08 -8.51 2.92
CA MET A 25 -0.06 -7.74 3.43
C MET A 25 -0.97 -8.59 4.31
N GLY A 26 -1.17 -9.87 3.97
CA GLY A 26 -1.91 -10.82 4.81
C GLY A 26 -1.22 -11.05 6.17
N ASP A 27 0.10 -11.28 6.16
CA ASP A 27 0.88 -11.46 7.39
C ASP A 27 0.76 -10.25 8.32
N MET A 28 0.86 -9.03 7.79
CA MET A 28 0.72 -7.79 8.57
C MET A 28 -0.65 -7.67 9.24
N VAL A 29 -1.73 -8.09 8.57
CA VAL A 29 -3.08 -8.08 9.15
C VAL A 29 -3.17 -9.05 10.31
N LEU A 30 -2.67 -10.28 10.16
CA LEU A 30 -2.70 -11.28 11.21
C LEU A 30 -1.87 -10.86 12.44
N GLU A 31 -0.70 -10.26 12.21
CA GLU A 31 0.17 -9.74 13.29
C GLU A 31 -0.49 -8.59 14.07
N ASP A 32 -1.18 -7.66 13.39
CA ASP A 32 -1.91 -6.58 14.06
C ASP A 32 -3.15 -7.09 14.81
N MET A 33 -3.86 -8.09 14.28
CA MET A 33 -4.99 -8.71 14.97
C MET A 33 -4.56 -9.39 16.27
N ASP A 34 -3.45 -10.12 16.26
CA ASP A 34 -2.90 -10.76 17.47
C ASP A 34 -2.47 -9.75 18.55
N LEU A 35 -2.01 -8.55 18.17
CA LEU A 35 -1.77 -7.46 19.12
C LEU A 35 -3.08 -6.98 19.74
N ILE A 36 -4.10 -6.75 18.92
CA ILE A 36 -5.41 -6.25 19.36
C ILE A 36 -6.09 -7.25 20.30
N ASP A 37 -6.03 -8.56 20.01
CA ASP A 37 -6.59 -9.61 20.85
C ASP A 37 -5.96 -9.63 22.26
N ARG A 38 -4.71 -9.18 22.38
CA ARG A 38 -3.98 -9.02 23.65
C ARG A 38 -4.18 -7.65 24.30
N GLY A 39 -5.03 -6.79 23.74
CA GLY A 39 -5.24 -5.41 24.21
C GLY A 39 -4.07 -4.47 23.92
N LEU A 40 -3.17 -4.82 23.00
CA LEU A 40 -2.02 -4.02 22.59
C LEU A 40 -2.34 -3.23 21.31
N PRO A 41 -1.67 -2.08 21.09
CA PRO A 41 -1.86 -1.31 19.86
C PRO A 41 -1.28 -2.05 18.64
N PRO A 42 -1.88 -1.91 17.44
CA PRO A 42 -1.32 -2.44 16.19
C PRO A 42 -0.03 -1.70 15.82
N MET A 43 0.91 -2.41 15.19
CA MET A 43 2.28 -1.92 14.94
C MET A 43 2.75 -2.10 13.49
N ARG A 44 2.06 -2.92 12.69
CA ARG A 44 2.50 -3.29 11.34
C ARG A 44 1.88 -2.36 10.31
N SER A 45 0.56 -2.24 10.32
CA SER A 45 -0.17 -1.36 9.41
C SER A 45 0.06 0.11 9.76
N LYS A 46 0.13 0.96 8.73
CA LYS A 46 0.27 2.40 8.95
C LYS A 46 -1.02 2.97 9.54
N ARG A 47 -0.90 3.62 10.70
CA ARG A 47 -2.01 4.33 11.33
C ARG A 47 -2.46 5.53 10.49
N ALA A 48 -3.77 5.75 10.48
CA ALA A 48 -4.40 6.88 9.81
C ALA A 48 -4.35 8.13 10.71
N GLU A 49 -3.34 8.97 10.52
CA GLU A 49 -3.22 10.25 11.23
C GLU A 49 -4.15 11.31 10.63
N ARG A 50 -4.93 11.99 11.48
CA ARG A 50 -6.04 12.87 11.06
C ARG A 50 -5.58 13.98 10.10
N GLU A 51 -4.38 14.49 10.33
CA GLU A 51 -3.77 15.61 9.62
C GLU A 51 -3.37 15.24 8.19
N THR A 52 -3.06 13.95 7.94
CA THR A 52 -2.45 13.50 6.68
C THR A 52 -3.23 12.41 5.95
N VAL A 53 -4.18 11.75 6.62
CA VAL A 53 -4.93 10.62 6.07
C VAL A 53 -5.65 10.97 4.76
N SER A 54 -6.18 12.19 4.64
CA SER A 54 -6.90 12.64 3.43
C SER A 54 -6.02 12.64 2.17
N ARG A 55 -4.70 12.83 2.33
CA ARG A 55 -3.70 12.85 1.24
C ARG A 55 -3.11 11.48 0.98
N MET A 56 -3.02 10.64 2.01
CA MET A 56 -2.38 9.32 1.94
C MET A 56 -3.33 8.21 1.51
N ARG A 57 -4.66 8.40 1.65
CA ARG A 57 -5.64 7.38 1.27
C ARG A 57 -5.67 7.15 -0.24
N SER A 58 -5.84 5.89 -0.64
CA SER A 58 -6.21 5.55 -2.02
C SER A 58 -7.56 6.18 -2.36
N LYS A 59 -7.68 6.73 -3.58
CA LYS A 59 -8.96 7.24 -4.09
C LYS A 59 -9.78 6.10 -4.70
N PRO A 60 -11.10 6.07 -4.51
CA PRO A 60 -11.96 5.15 -5.24
C PRO A 60 -11.78 5.36 -6.74
N VAL A 61 -11.90 4.28 -7.51
CA VAL A 61 -11.91 4.34 -8.98
C VAL A 61 -13.38 4.32 -9.42
N ASP A 62 -13.83 5.34 -10.15
CA ASP A 62 -15.24 5.45 -10.54
C ASP A 62 -15.61 4.56 -11.74
N LYS A 63 -14.62 4.06 -12.49
CA LYS A 63 -14.79 3.16 -13.65
C LYS A 63 -13.59 2.23 -13.79
N ASN A 64 -13.86 0.93 -13.96
CA ASN A 64 -12.86 -0.08 -14.35
C ASN A 64 -12.55 -0.01 -15.84
#